data_AF-A0A7L3HRV9-F1
#
_entry.id   AF-A0A7L3HRV9-F1
#
_cell.length_a   1.000
_cell.length_b   1.000
_cell.length_c   1.000
_cell.angle_alpha   90.00
_cell.angle_beta   90.00
_cell.angle_gamma   90.00
#
_symmetry.space_group_name_H-M   'P 1'
#
loop_
_entity.id
_entity.type
_entity.pdbx_description
1 polymer ?
#
loop_
_entity_poly.entity_id
_entity_poly.type
_entity_poly.pdbx_seq_one_letter_code
_entity_poly.pdbx_strand_id
1 'polypeptide(L)'
;PDGSEAPWCFTSRPTVRIAFCFHIRRCPDEQDAEECYHGHGKHYHGHVSRTRKGITCQPWAAQTPHVPQISPATHPEARLEKNYCRNPDNDSHGPWCYTMDPRTPFDYCAIKPCLGTLGWVVQPQLMPTLPIDTLTFEQCGQRDERLQQKGRIVGGQPGNSPWTVSIRNRAGVHFCGGSLVKEQWVISTRQCFSSCDADLTGYEVQLGTLFKDPGPGDPDQQTIPIVRIVCGPSESQLVMLKLARPAALTKRVALICLPPERYVVPEGTVCEIAGWGETRGTADGSVLNVARLPVLAHSECNKALRGRLKESELCTAPLRAGVGACEGDYGGPLACLTADCWVLEGVITPSRVCARTDQPALFIRVSLYVDWIYKVMKMG
;
A
#
# COMPACT_ATOMS: atom_id res chain seq x y z
N PRO A 1 18.81 6.12 -30.88
CA PRO A 1 18.24 6.32 -32.25
C PRO A 1 16.71 6.33 -32.27
N ASP A 2 16.08 5.78 -31.24
CA ASP A 2 14.65 5.55 -31.05
C ASP A 2 14.02 6.44 -29.96
N GLY A 3 14.75 7.43 -29.45
CA GLY A 3 14.30 8.26 -28.33
C GLY A 3 14.36 7.58 -26.95
N SER A 4 15.05 6.45 -26.81
CA SER A 4 15.30 5.78 -25.54
C SER A 4 16.12 6.66 -24.56
N GLU A 5 15.82 6.54 -23.27
CA GLU A 5 16.34 7.37 -22.17
C GLU A 5 17.85 7.27 -21.90
N ALA A 6 18.51 6.28 -22.49
CA ALA A 6 19.95 6.12 -22.45
C ALA A 6 20.44 5.51 -23.77
N PRO A 7 21.70 5.78 -24.18
CA PRO A 7 22.32 5.07 -25.29
C PRO A 7 22.28 3.56 -25.04
N TRP A 8 21.97 2.78 -26.06
CA TRP A 8 21.89 1.32 -25.99
C TRP A 8 22.49 0.68 -27.23
N CYS A 9 22.82 -0.60 -27.14
CA CYS A 9 23.28 -1.41 -28.25
C CYS A 9 22.66 -2.81 -28.25
N PHE A 10 22.67 -3.48 -29.41
CA PHE A 10 22.39 -4.90 -29.48
C PHE A 10 23.54 -5.68 -28.83
N THR A 11 23.21 -6.67 -28.01
CA THR A 11 24.24 -7.46 -27.34
C THR A 11 24.62 -8.68 -28.16
N SER A 12 25.85 -9.17 -27.96
CA SER A 12 26.32 -10.43 -28.55
C SER A 12 25.76 -11.68 -27.86
N ARG A 13 25.05 -11.51 -26.72
CA ARG A 13 24.44 -12.62 -26.00
C ARG A 13 23.06 -12.95 -26.60
N PRO A 14 22.83 -14.19 -27.05
CA PRO A 14 21.56 -14.56 -27.69
C PRO A 14 20.34 -14.46 -26.75
N THR A 15 20.56 -14.48 -25.44
CA THR A 15 19.50 -14.34 -24.42
C THR A 15 19.16 -12.89 -24.07
N VAL A 16 19.95 -11.91 -24.51
CA VAL A 16 19.75 -10.49 -24.20
C VAL A 16 19.86 -9.69 -25.48
N ARG A 17 18.71 -9.36 -26.08
CA ARG A 17 18.69 -8.68 -27.38
C ARG A 17 19.33 -7.29 -27.33
N ILE A 18 19.07 -6.51 -26.27
CA ILE A 18 19.50 -5.11 -26.12
C ILE A 18 20.03 -4.90 -24.70
N ALA A 19 21.08 -4.07 -24.56
CA ALA A 19 21.54 -3.57 -23.27
C ALA A 19 21.83 -2.06 -23.33
N PHE A 20 21.61 -1.38 -22.22
CA PHE A 20 21.86 0.04 -22.06
C PHE A 20 23.31 0.32 -21.64
N CYS A 21 23.91 1.34 -22.26
CA CYS A 21 25.29 1.77 -22.03
C CYS A 21 25.35 2.82 -20.90
N PHE A 22 24.95 2.45 -19.69
CA PHE A 22 24.94 3.37 -18.53
C PHE A 22 26.33 3.86 -18.08
N HIS A 23 27.40 3.33 -18.66
CA HIS A 23 28.77 3.76 -18.40
C HIS A 23 29.15 5.06 -19.16
N ILE A 24 28.34 5.46 -20.15
CA ILE A 24 28.55 6.72 -20.87
C ILE A 24 28.11 7.86 -19.94
N ARG A 25 29.07 8.68 -19.53
CA ARG A 25 28.81 9.87 -18.72
C ARG A 25 28.08 10.91 -19.57
N ARG A 26 27.06 11.54 -18.99
CA ARG A 26 26.34 12.66 -19.63
C ARG A 26 27.27 13.85 -19.79
N CYS A 27 27.10 14.59 -20.88
CA CYS A 27 27.88 15.79 -21.16
C CYS A 27 27.68 16.83 -20.04
N PRO A 28 28.74 17.51 -19.57
CA PRO A 28 28.67 18.47 -18.45
C PRO A 28 27.81 19.71 -18.75
N ASP A 29 27.56 20.04 -20.02
CA ASP A 29 26.95 21.30 -20.44
C ASP A 29 25.41 21.23 -20.59
N GLU A 30 24.78 20.09 -20.31
CA GLU A 30 23.33 19.96 -20.11
C GLU A 30 22.99 19.82 -18.62
N GLN A 31 23.59 20.68 -17.79
CA GLN A 31 23.13 20.89 -16.44
C GLN A 31 21.97 21.91 -16.49
N ASP A 32 20.84 21.50 -17.06
CA ASP A 32 19.56 22.09 -16.64
C ASP A 32 19.54 21.93 -15.13
N ALA A 33 19.49 23.06 -14.40
CA ALA A 33 19.47 23.10 -12.95
C ALA A 33 18.64 21.93 -12.43
N GLU A 34 19.24 21.05 -11.62
CA GLU A 34 18.56 19.83 -11.15
C GLU A 34 17.13 20.19 -10.73
N GLU A 35 16.14 19.88 -11.58
CA GLU A 35 14.75 20.25 -11.31
C GLU A 35 14.32 19.42 -10.11
N CYS A 36 14.42 20.01 -8.92
CA CYS A 36 14.13 19.41 -7.64
C CYS A 36 12.99 20.18 -6.97
N TYR A 37 12.38 19.60 -5.94
CA TYR A 37 11.32 20.27 -5.17
C TYR A 37 11.64 20.33 -3.68
N HIS A 38 11.02 21.28 -2.98
CA HIS A 38 11.09 21.45 -1.53
C HIS A 38 9.78 21.02 -0.85
N GLY A 39 9.87 20.51 0.38
CA GLY A 39 8.71 20.01 1.13
C GLY A 39 7.96 18.94 0.34
N HIS A 40 6.64 19.07 0.24
CA HIS A 40 5.81 18.20 -0.60
C HIS A 40 5.79 18.62 -2.09
N GLY A 41 6.48 19.70 -2.48
CA GLY A 41 6.48 20.18 -3.87
C GLY A 41 5.24 20.96 -4.27
N LYS A 42 4.48 21.52 -3.31
CA LYS A 42 3.33 22.41 -3.57
C LYS A 42 3.70 23.64 -4.42
N HIS A 43 4.92 24.15 -4.23
CA HIS A 43 5.47 25.29 -4.97
C HIS A 43 6.43 24.88 -6.08
N TYR A 44 6.42 23.61 -6.49
CA TYR A 44 7.24 23.15 -7.60
C TYR A 44 6.68 23.71 -8.91
N HIS A 45 7.52 24.44 -9.63
CA HIS A 45 7.18 25.12 -10.89
C HIS A 45 8.04 24.67 -12.06
N GLY A 46 8.74 23.53 -11.95
CA GLY A 46 9.55 22.98 -13.05
C GLY A 46 8.70 22.42 -14.20
N HIS A 47 9.39 21.83 -15.19
CA HIS A 47 8.82 21.46 -16.47
C HIS A 47 8.79 19.95 -16.73
N VAL A 48 9.12 19.12 -15.73
CA VAL A 48 8.92 17.67 -15.83
C VAL A 48 7.47 17.36 -16.22
N SER A 49 7.30 16.55 -17.27
CA SER A 49 6.00 16.17 -17.85
C SER A 49 5.89 14.65 -18.09
N ARG A 50 6.70 13.87 -17.36
CA ARG A 50 6.67 12.41 -17.35
C ARG A 50 6.64 11.87 -15.93
N THR A 51 5.88 10.80 -15.73
CA THR A 51 5.79 10.10 -14.45
C THR A 51 7.06 9.29 -14.19
N ARG A 52 7.23 8.78 -12.97
CA ARG A 52 8.34 7.89 -12.58
C ARG A 52 8.38 6.57 -13.35
N LYS A 53 7.26 6.17 -13.97
CA LYS A 53 7.18 5.03 -14.88
C LYS A 53 7.46 5.41 -16.35
N GLY A 54 7.81 6.66 -16.62
CA GLY A 54 8.03 7.18 -17.97
C GLY A 54 6.75 7.50 -18.75
N ILE A 55 5.57 7.43 -18.11
CA ILE A 55 4.29 7.72 -18.77
C ILE A 55 4.18 9.24 -19.00
N THR A 56 3.75 9.65 -20.19
CA THR A 56 3.56 11.07 -20.49
C THR A 56 2.37 11.63 -19.72
N CYS A 57 2.54 12.82 -19.13
CA CYS A 57 1.47 13.50 -18.42
C CYS A 57 0.39 14.02 -19.37
N GLN A 58 -0.87 13.86 -18.99
CA GLN A 58 -2.02 14.48 -19.62
C GLN A 58 -2.03 15.98 -19.28
N PRO A 59 -2.35 16.88 -20.24
CA PRO A 59 -2.55 18.29 -19.93
C PRO A 59 -3.65 18.51 -18.90
N TRP A 60 -3.42 19.38 -17.90
CA TRP A 60 -4.35 19.59 -16.79
C TRP A 60 -5.73 20.11 -17.21
N ALA A 61 -5.80 20.82 -18.35
CA ALA A 61 -7.06 21.30 -18.93
C ALA A 61 -7.74 20.26 -19.85
N ALA A 62 -7.02 19.22 -20.29
CA ALA A 62 -7.56 18.21 -21.18
C ALA A 62 -8.56 17.32 -20.43
N GLN A 63 -9.63 16.90 -21.14
CA GLN A 63 -10.69 16.04 -20.61
C GLN A 63 -10.53 14.57 -21.02
N THR A 64 -9.42 14.24 -21.69
CA THR A 64 -9.13 12.91 -22.25
C THR A 64 -7.63 12.59 -22.13
N PRO A 65 -7.24 11.33 -21.84
CA PRO A 65 -8.10 10.17 -21.62
C PRO A 65 -8.87 10.18 -20.28
N HIS A 66 -8.45 10.97 -19.30
CA HIS A 66 -9.12 11.09 -18.01
C HIS A 66 -9.84 12.43 -17.89
N VAL A 67 -11.00 12.43 -17.24
CA VAL A 67 -11.71 13.65 -16.84
C VAL A 67 -11.11 14.14 -15.51
N PRO A 68 -10.35 15.25 -15.48
CA PRO A 68 -9.62 15.65 -14.29
C PRO A 68 -10.55 16.26 -13.24
N GLN A 69 -10.43 15.77 -12.00
CA GLN A 69 -11.06 16.38 -10.83
C GLN A 69 -10.32 17.66 -10.40
N ILE A 70 -9.01 17.71 -10.67
CA ILE A 70 -8.14 18.86 -10.42
C ILE A 70 -7.73 19.47 -11.76
N SER A 71 -8.17 20.69 -12.02
CA SER A 71 -7.93 21.40 -13.28
C SER A 71 -7.61 22.87 -13.01
N PRO A 72 -7.13 23.62 -14.02
CA PRO A 72 -6.89 25.06 -13.87
C PRO A 72 -8.14 25.84 -13.43
N ALA A 73 -9.34 25.32 -13.75
CA ALA A 73 -10.60 25.93 -13.34
C ALA A 73 -10.92 25.66 -11.86
N THR A 74 -10.62 24.46 -11.34
CA THR A 74 -10.92 24.12 -9.93
C THR A 74 -9.83 24.57 -8.96
N HIS A 75 -8.57 24.68 -9.42
CA HIS A 75 -7.42 25.05 -8.61
C HIS A 75 -6.56 26.11 -9.32
N PRO A 76 -7.05 27.36 -9.48
CA PRO A 76 -6.37 28.41 -10.24
C PRO A 76 -5.01 28.79 -9.63
N GLU A 77 -4.89 28.76 -8.30
CA GLU A 77 -3.66 29.09 -7.56
C GLU A 77 -2.53 28.07 -7.74
N ALA A 78 -2.83 26.86 -8.22
CA ALA A 78 -1.85 25.77 -8.35
C ALA A 78 -1.00 25.85 -9.63
N ARG A 79 -1.22 26.86 -10.50
CA ARG A 79 -0.47 27.09 -11.76
C ARG A 79 -0.31 25.79 -12.57
N LEU A 80 -1.45 25.16 -12.85
CA LEU A 80 -1.57 23.90 -13.57
C LEU A 80 -1.36 24.12 -15.08
N GLU A 81 -0.15 24.50 -15.46
CA GLU A 81 0.23 24.83 -16.82
C GLU A 81 0.58 23.58 -17.64
N LYS A 82 0.10 23.54 -18.88
CA LYS A 82 0.31 22.45 -19.85
C LYS A 82 0.07 21.08 -19.18
N ASN A 83 1.05 20.20 -19.23
CA ASN A 83 1.05 18.87 -18.62
C ASN A 83 2.21 18.70 -17.62
N TYR A 84 2.66 19.78 -17.00
CA TYR A 84 3.78 19.72 -16.06
C TYR A 84 3.37 19.14 -14.72
N CYS A 85 4.25 18.39 -14.07
CA CYS A 85 4.02 17.79 -12.77
C CYS A 85 3.81 18.88 -11.70
N ARG A 86 2.77 18.72 -10.88
CA ARG A 86 2.39 19.67 -9.82
C ARG A 86 1.90 18.92 -8.59
N ASN A 87 1.82 19.59 -7.46
CA ASN A 87 1.20 19.03 -6.26
C ASN A 87 0.09 19.95 -5.70
N PRO A 88 -1.06 20.05 -6.40
CA PRO A 88 -2.17 20.93 -6.02
C PRO A 88 -2.90 20.50 -4.74
N ASP A 89 -2.87 19.21 -4.42
CA ASP A 89 -3.53 18.56 -3.28
C ASP A 89 -2.62 18.38 -2.06
N ASN A 90 -1.38 18.91 -2.11
CA ASN A 90 -0.39 18.84 -1.03
C ASN A 90 -0.03 17.40 -0.58
N ASP A 91 -0.12 16.46 -1.51
CA ASP A 91 0.22 15.04 -1.34
C ASP A 91 1.66 14.89 -0.83
N SER A 92 1.84 14.14 0.25
CA SER A 92 3.13 14.01 0.93
C SER A 92 4.19 13.28 0.10
N HIS A 93 3.80 12.60 -0.98
CA HIS A 93 4.68 11.85 -1.87
C HIS A 93 5.23 12.66 -3.05
N GLY A 94 4.85 13.93 -3.14
CA GLY A 94 5.45 14.88 -4.08
C GLY A 94 4.60 15.18 -5.31
N PRO A 95 5.19 15.88 -6.31
CA PRO A 95 4.48 16.25 -7.52
C PRO A 95 4.07 15.05 -8.37
N TRP A 96 2.89 15.15 -8.95
CA TRP A 96 2.25 14.12 -9.78
C TRP A 96 1.55 14.78 -10.97
N CYS A 97 1.01 13.95 -11.85
CA CYS A 97 0.16 14.40 -12.95
C CYS A 97 -0.88 13.33 -13.31
N TYR A 98 -1.96 13.75 -13.98
CA TYR A 98 -2.79 12.80 -14.73
C TYR A 98 -1.95 12.19 -15.86
N THR A 99 -2.17 10.92 -16.22
CA THR A 99 -1.35 10.26 -17.24
C THR A 99 -2.09 10.05 -18.56
N MET A 100 -1.35 9.96 -19.67
CA MET A 100 -1.92 9.63 -20.98
C MET A 100 -2.27 8.14 -21.13
N ASP A 101 -2.00 7.29 -20.14
CA ASP A 101 -2.43 5.87 -20.14
C ASP A 101 -3.86 5.77 -19.58
N PRO A 102 -4.85 5.28 -20.35
CA PRO A 102 -6.22 5.07 -19.87
C PRO A 102 -6.32 4.15 -18.66
N ARG A 103 -5.33 3.27 -18.45
CA ARG A 103 -5.25 2.37 -17.31
C ARG A 103 -4.54 2.98 -16.12
N THR A 104 -4.09 4.24 -16.16
CA THR A 104 -3.37 4.93 -15.07
C THR A 104 -3.87 6.38 -14.97
N PRO A 105 -4.91 6.68 -14.16
CA PRO A 105 -5.46 8.04 -14.02
C PRO A 105 -4.38 9.02 -13.61
N PHE A 106 -3.54 8.65 -12.65
CA PHE A 106 -2.43 9.47 -12.19
C PHE A 106 -1.23 8.60 -11.79
N ASP A 107 -0.04 9.21 -11.78
CA ASP A 107 1.17 8.64 -11.20
C ASP A 107 2.11 9.78 -10.76
N TYR A 108 3.02 9.48 -9.84
CA TYR A 108 4.00 10.44 -9.33
C TYR A 108 5.11 10.68 -10.33
N CYS A 109 5.71 11.87 -10.31
CA CYS A 109 6.81 12.21 -11.21
C CYS A 109 8.18 11.85 -10.62
N ALA A 110 9.14 11.48 -11.46
CA ALA A 110 10.51 11.17 -11.05
C ALA A 110 11.33 12.43 -10.78
N ILE A 111 10.88 13.25 -9.83
CA ILE A 111 11.53 14.49 -9.40
C ILE A 111 12.15 14.22 -8.04
N LYS A 112 13.41 14.60 -7.84
CA LYS A 112 14.08 14.40 -6.54
C LYS A 112 13.82 15.59 -5.62
N PRO A 113 13.74 15.38 -4.29
CA PRO A 113 13.81 16.49 -3.35
C PRO A 113 15.16 17.20 -3.45
N CYS A 114 15.19 18.52 -3.26
CA CYS A 114 16.44 19.27 -3.27
C CYS A 114 17.34 18.87 -2.07
N LEU A 115 18.66 18.75 -2.32
CA LEU A 115 19.68 18.28 -1.37
C LEU A 115 19.83 19.09 -0.07
N GLY A 116 19.13 20.23 0.07
CA GLY A 116 19.11 21.06 1.29
C GLY A 116 17.96 20.76 2.28
N THR A 117 17.05 19.85 1.95
CA THR A 117 15.80 19.66 2.74
C THR A 117 15.89 18.57 3.81
N LEU A 118 17.01 17.83 3.89
CA LEU A 118 17.24 16.79 4.93
C LEU A 118 17.62 17.36 6.31
N GLY A 119 17.62 18.68 6.48
CA GLY A 119 18.07 19.37 7.70
C GLY A 119 17.01 20.06 8.54
N TRP A 120 15.71 19.96 8.21
CA TRP A 120 14.66 20.56 9.02
C TRP A 120 13.88 19.50 9.77
N VAL A 121 14.30 19.33 11.03
CA VAL A 121 13.51 18.73 12.10
C VAL A 121 12.10 19.30 12.02
N VAL A 122 11.11 18.45 11.76
CA VAL A 122 9.71 18.82 11.84
C VAL A 122 9.44 19.16 13.31
N GLN A 123 9.45 20.44 13.62
CA GLN A 123 8.88 20.94 14.86
C GLN A 123 7.38 20.59 14.79
N PRO A 124 6.83 19.84 15.77
CA PRO A 124 5.44 19.43 15.70
C PRO A 124 4.58 20.68 15.77
N GLN A 125 4.03 21.10 14.63
CA GLN A 125 2.91 22.01 14.62
C GLN A 125 1.77 21.21 15.25
N LEU A 126 1.43 21.60 16.47
CA LEU A 126 0.29 21.12 17.22
C LEU A 126 -0.93 21.33 16.31
N MET A 127 -1.36 20.28 15.63
CA MET A 127 -2.62 20.27 14.91
C MET A 127 -3.70 20.65 15.93
N PRO A 128 -4.55 21.66 15.67
CA PRO A 128 -5.67 21.92 16.55
C PRO A 128 -6.49 20.64 16.63
N THR A 129 -6.77 20.21 17.87
CA THR A 129 -7.62 19.05 18.14
C THR A 129 -8.96 19.30 17.47
N LEU A 130 -9.20 18.62 16.35
CA LEU A 130 -10.53 18.52 15.78
C LEU A 130 -11.44 17.95 16.89
N PRO A 131 -12.64 18.53 17.11
CA PRO A 131 -13.59 17.96 18.05
C PRO A 131 -13.83 16.49 17.70
N ILE A 132 -13.65 15.61 18.68
CA ILE A 132 -13.83 14.15 18.54
C ILE A 132 -15.26 13.79 18.09
N ASP A 133 -16.21 14.73 18.16
CA ASP A 133 -17.63 14.50 17.95
C ASP A 133 -18.11 14.61 16.49
N THR A 134 -17.24 14.79 15.49
CA THR A 134 -17.66 14.82 14.07
C THR A 134 -16.84 13.98 13.11
N LEU A 135 -16.09 12.98 13.60
CA LEU A 135 -15.62 11.89 12.73
C LEU A 135 -16.78 10.92 12.50
N THR A 136 -17.59 11.18 11.47
CA THR A 136 -18.50 10.17 10.94
C THR A 136 -17.65 9.11 10.26
N PHE A 137 -17.19 8.10 11.00
CA PHE A 137 -16.66 6.89 10.39
C PHE A 137 -17.78 6.29 9.54
N GLU A 138 -17.61 6.29 8.22
CA GLU A 138 -18.44 5.49 7.31
C GLU A 138 -18.23 4.01 7.68
N GLN A 139 -18.99 3.50 8.66
CA GLN A 139 -19.17 2.09 9.04
C GLN A 139 -17.96 1.13 8.84
N CYS A 140 -16.73 1.60 9.05
CA CYS A 140 -15.51 0.78 8.94
C CYS A 140 -15.03 0.34 10.32
N GLY A 141 -14.15 -0.67 10.35
CA GLY A 141 -13.51 -1.16 11.56
C GLY A 141 -14.47 -1.82 12.56
N GLN A 142 -15.69 -2.15 12.13
CA GLN A 142 -16.70 -2.81 12.96
C GLN A 142 -16.60 -4.32 12.79
N ARG A 143 -16.51 -5.05 13.92
CA ARG A 143 -16.46 -6.51 13.96
C ARG A 143 -17.43 -7.05 14.99
N ASP A 144 -18.20 -8.07 14.62
CA ASP A 144 -19.06 -8.78 15.58
C ASP A 144 -18.22 -9.73 16.46
N GLU A 145 -17.86 -9.24 17.65
CA GLU A 145 -17.05 -9.97 18.65
C GLU A 145 -17.75 -11.24 19.19
N ARG A 146 -19.08 -11.38 19.03
CA ARG A 146 -19.81 -12.58 19.49
C ARG A 146 -19.42 -13.83 18.70
N LEU A 147 -18.90 -13.65 17.48
CA LEU A 147 -18.45 -14.74 16.61
C LEU A 147 -17.07 -15.31 17.04
N GLN A 148 -16.27 -14.60 17.85
CA GLN A 148 -14.97 -15.09 18.36
C GLN A 148 -15.10 -16.09 19.53
N GLN A 149 -16.19 -16.06 20.30
CA GLN A 149 -16.32 -16.79 21.57
C GLN A 149 -16.50 -18.33 21.45
N LYS A 150 -16.55 -18.90 20.24
CA LYS A 150 -16.90 -20.33 20.02
C LYS A 150 -15.74 -21.30 19.79
N GLY A 151 -14.47 -20.92 19.97
CA GLY A 151 -13.37 -21.89 19.85
C GLY A 151 -12.08 -21.44 20.55
N ARG A 152 -11.51 -22.30 21.40
CA ARG A 152 -10.27 -22.03 22.14
C ARG A 152 -9.26 -23.14 21.82
N ILE A 153 -8.27 -22.89 20.96
CA ILE A 153 -7.18 -23.83 20.64
C ILE A 153 -5.88 -23.03 20.37
N VAL A 154 -4.71 -23.65 20.61
CA VAL A 154 -3.37 -23.06 20.85
C VAL A 154 -2.60 -22.81 19.54
N GLY A 155 -1.82 -21.71 19.48
CA GLY A 155 -0.80 -21.43 18.44
C GLY A 155 -1.19 -20.40 17.36
N GLY A 156 -2.49 -20.23 17.16
CA GLY A 156 -3.17 -19.21 16.36
C GLY A 156 -4.67 -19.42 16.57
N GLN A 157 -5.45 -18.36 16.76
CA GLN A 157 -6.89 -18.53 16.99
C GLN A 157 -7.60 -18.59 15.64
N PRO A 158 -8.42 -19.61 15.32
CA PRO A 158 -9.44 -19.48 14.29
C PRO A 158 -10.24 -18.23 14.61
N GLY A 159 -10.04 -17.19 13.81
CA GLY A 159 -10.38 -15.83 14.21
C GLY A 159 -11.17 -15.12 13.13
N ASN A 160 -12.12 -14.31 13.57
CA ASN A 160 -12.88 -13.48 12.66
C ASN A 160 -12.07 -12.23 12.30
N SER A 161 -11.78 -12.03 11.02
CA SER A 161 -11.19 -10.80 10.48
C SER A 161 -11.94 -10.46 9.19
N PRO A 162 -13.10 -9.77 9.29
CA PRO A 162 -14.04 -9.62 8.18
C PRO A 162 -13.54 -8.73 7.04
N TRP A 163 -12.45 -7.99 7.26
CA TRP A 163 -11.74 -7.20 6.24
C TRP A 163 -10.59 -7.96 5.58
N THR A 164 -10.19 -9.12 6.09
CA THR A 164 -9.09 -9.90 5.51
C THR A 164 -9.52 -10.55 4.21
N VAL A 165 -8.68 -10.40 3.18
CA VAL A 165 -8.95 -10.84 1.82
C VAL A 165 -7.98 -11.95 1.42
N SER A 166 -8.49 -13.00 0.79
CA SER A 166 -7.67 -14.05 0.17
C SER A 166 -7.47 -13.71 -1.30
N ILE A 167 -6.23 -13.41 -1.71
CA ILE A 167 -5.88 -13.16 -3.12
C ILE A 167 -5.50 -14.49 -3.77
N ARG A 168 -6.20 -14.83 -4.85
CA ARG A 168 -6.06 -16.09 -5.57
C ARG A 168 -5.54 -15.88 -6.98
N ASN A 169 -4.67 -16.80 -7.40
CA ASN A 169 -4.12 -16.82 -8.75
C ASN A 169 -5.08 -17.49 -9.74
N ARG A 170 -4.65 -17.63 -11.00
CA ARG A 170 -5.44 -18.23 -12.10
C ARG A 170 -5.85 -19.68 -11.88
N ALA A 171 -5.13 -20.41 -11.02
CA ALA A 171 -5.46 -21.77 -10.64
C ALA A 171 -6.43 -21.82 -9.44
N GLY A 172 -6.91 -20.66 -8.97
CA GLY A 172 -7.73 -20.53 -7.78
C GLY A 172 -6.95 -20.74 -6.48
N VAL A 173 -5.61 -20.74 -6.50
CA VAL A 173 -4.80 -21.01 -5.30
C VAL A 173 -4.53 -19.71 -4.55
N HIS A 174 -4.78 -19.72 -3.24
CA HIS A 174 -4.42 -18.62 -2.34
C HIS A 174 -2.89 -18.45 -2.29
N PHE A 175 -2.40 -17.23 -2.51
CA PHE A 175 -0.97 -16.94 -2.47
C PHE A 175 -0.59 -15.68 -1.69
N CYS A 176 -1.53 -14.77 -1.46
CA CYS A 176 -1.34 -13.56 -0.67
C CYS A 176 -2.61 -13.15 0.07
N GLY A 177 -2.43 -12.36 1.12
CA GLY A 177 -3.48 -11.64 1.83
C GLY A 177 -3.71 -10.23 1.28
N GLY A 178 -4.81 -9.63 1.72
CA GLY A 178 -5.16 -8.24 1.50
C GLY A 178 -6.08 -7.73 2.60
N SER A 179 -6.38 -6.43 2.58
CA SER A 179 -7.37 -5.81 3.48
C SER A 179 -8.38 -4.98 2.68
N LEU A 180 -9.67 -5.18 2.92
CA LEU A 180 -10.75 -4.43 2.25
C LEU A 180 -10.89 -3.04 2.89
N VAL A 181 -10.45 -2.00 2.19
CA VAL A 181 -10.46 -0.60 2.68
C VAL A 181 -11.63 0.21 2.13
N LYS A 182 -12.25 -0.27 1.04
CA LYS A 182 -13.51 0.22 0.47
C LYS A 182 -14.15 -0.92 -0.33
N GLU A 183 -15.44 -0.86 -0.62
CA GLU A 183 -16.20 -1.98 -1.21
C GLU A 183 -15.57 -2.51 -2.51
N GLN A 184 -14.91 -1.65 -3.28
CA GLN A 184 -14.27 -2.03 -4.55
C GLN A 184 -12.73 -1.96 -4.50
N TRP A 185 -12.14 -1.85 -3.30
CA TRP A 185 -10.71 -1.60 -3.14
C TRP A 185 -10.08 -2.41 -2.01
N VAL A 186 -9.04 -3.16 -2.38
CA VAL A 186 -8.24 -3.98 -1.45
C VAL A 186 -6.81 -3.46 -1.43
N ILE A 187 -6.25 -3.23 -0.24
CA ILE A 187 -4.83 -2.93 -0.07
C ILE A 187 -4.05 -4.24 0.16
N SER A 188 -2.86 -4.33 -0.44
CA SER A 188 -1.95 -5.47 -0.30
C SER A 188 -0.50 -5.00 -0.54
N THR A 189 0.44 -5.93 -0.73
CA THR A 189 1.85 -5.61 -1.01
C THR A 189 2.22 -5.84 -2.48
N ARG A 190 3.08 -4.97 -3.02
CA ARG A 190 3.66 -5.06 -4.37
C ARG A 190 4.39 -6.36 -4.62
N GLN A 191 4.94 -6.98 -3.58
CA GLN A 191 5.72 -8.21 -3.68
C GLN A 191 4.85 -9.44 -4.03
N CYS A 192 3.53 -9.36 -3.87
CA CYS A 192 2.60 -10.39 -4.33
C CYS A 192 2.50 -10.50 -5.85
N PHE A 193 2.89 -9.46 -6.59
CA PHE A 193 2.73 -9.38 -8.03
C PHE A 193 4.08 -9.26 -8.74
N SER A 194 4.18 -9.74 -9.97
CA SER A 194 5.40 -9.55 -10.78
C SER A 194 5.54 -8.09 -11.25
N SER A 195 4.42 -7.49 -11.70
CA SER A 195 4.32 -6.11 -12.17
C SER A 195 3.00 -5.47 -11.78
N CYS A 196 2.96 -4.14 -11.78
CA CYS A 196 1.72 -3.35 -11.70
C CYS A 196 0.86 -3.51 -12.96
N ASP A 197 1.50 -3.84 -14.08
CA ASP A 197 0.88 -4.02 -15.40
C ASP A 197 0.74 -5.51 -15.76
N ALA A 198 0.80 -6.38 -14.74
CA ALA A 198 0.61 -7.81 -14.92
C ALA A 198 -0.77 -8.10 -15.52
N ASP A 199 -0.86 -9.16 -16.33
CA ASP A 199 -2.15 -9.64 -16.83
C ASP A 199 -2.92 -10.30 -15.66
N LEU A 200 -4.04 -9.69 -15.30
CA LEU A 200 -4.89 -10.09 -14.17
C LEU A 200 -5.99 -11.07 -14.57
N THR A 201 -6.01 -11.53 -15.82
CA THR A 201 -6.98 -12.52 -16.28
C THR A 201 -6.92 -13.76 -15.39
N GLY A 202 -8.04 -14.07 -14.72
CA GLY A 202 -8.16 -15.20 -13.78
C GLY A 202 -7.67 -14.93 -12.36
N TYR A 203 -7.17 -13.73 -12.04
CA TYR A 203 -6.90 -13.35 -10.65
C TYR A 203 -8.17 -12.83 -9.98
N GLU A 204 -8.38 -13.24 -8.74
CA GLU A 204 -9.58 -12.92 -7.97
C GLU A 204 -9.27 -12.72 -6.50
N VAL A 205 -10.20 -12.07 -5.80
CA VAL A 205 -10.23 -12.01 -4.35
C VAL A 205 -11.39 -12.86 -3.83
N GLN A 206 -11.16 -13.55 -2.71
CA GLN A 206 -12.19 -14.20 -1.92
C GLN A 206 -12.34 -13.51 -0.57
N LEU A 207 -13.59 -13.26 -0.19
CA LEU A 207 -14.03 -12.55 1.01
C LEU A 207 -15.12 -13.37 1.72
N GLY A 208 -15.34 -13.14 3.01
CA GLY A 208 -16.50 -13.67 3.73
C GLY A 208 -16.38 -15.12 4.22
N THR A 209 -15.19 -15.72 4.09
CA THR A 209 -14.91 -17.10 4.50
C THR A 209 -13.91 -17.16 5.64
N LEU A 210 -14.00 -18.21 6.47
CA LEU A 210 -12.94 -18.58 7.41
C LEU A 210 -12.02 -19.65 6.84
N PHE A 211 -12.38 -20.34 5.76
CA PHE A 211 -11.63 -21.45 5.22
C PHE A 211 -10.61 -20.98 4.19
N LYS A 212 -9.43 -21.60 4.18
CA LYS A 212 -8.42 -21.36 3.15
C LYS A 212 -8.96 -21.73 1.79
N ASP A 213 -9.64 -22.88 1.71
CA ASP A 213 -10.30 -23.44 0.53
C ASP A 213 -11.79 -23.70 0.83
N PRO A 214 -12.64 -22.68 0.67
CA PRO A 214 -14.07 -22.81 0.97
C PRO A 214 -14.80 -23.68 -0.05
N GLY A 215 -15.76 -24.48 0.44
CA GLY A 215 -16.69 -25.22 -0.40
C GLY A 215 -17.88 -24.37 -0.87
N PRO A 216 -18.67 -24.84 -1.85
CA PRO A 216 -19.77 -24.08 -2.46
C PRO A 216 -20.93 -23.69 -1.52
N GLY A 217 -20.93 -24.20 -0.29
CA GLY A 217 -21.94 -23.90 0.74
C GLY A 217 -21.47 -22.93 1.81
N ASP A 218 -20.31 -22.28 1.69
CA ASP A 218 -19.84 -21.32 2.69
C ASP A 218 -20.67 -20.02 2.64
N PRO A 219 -21.42 -19.68 3.70
CA PRO A 219 -22.29 -18.52 3.69
C PRO A 219 -21.48 -17.22 3.60
N ASP A 220 -22.03 -16.26 2.87
CA ASP A 220 -21.48 -14.92 2.63
C ASP A 220 -20.14 -14.90 1.86
N GLN A 221 -19.66 -16.06 1.35
CA GLN A 221 -18.49 -16.11 0.49
C GLN A 221 -18.72 -15.29 -0.78
N GLN A 222 -17.76 -14.43 -1.09
CA GLN A 222 -17.76 -13.64 -2.32
C GLN A 222 -16.45 -13.82 -3.06
N THR A 223 -16.55 -14.17 -4.34
CA THR A 223 -15.44 -14.22 -5.27
C THR A 223 -15.56 -13.08 -6.27
N ILE A 224 -14.56 -12.22 -6.35
CA ILE A 224 -14.59 -11.01 -7.18
C ILE A 224 -13.29 -10.90 -7.99
N PRO A 225 -13.34 -10.79 -9.33
CA PRO A 225 -12.14 -10.62 -10.15
C PRO A 225 -11.41 -9.30 -9.85
N ILE A 226 -10.08 -9.33 -9.98
CA ILE A 226 -9.22 -8.14 -9.89
C ILE A 226 -9.09 -7.56 -11.30
N VAL A 227 -9.49 -6.30 -11.48
CA VAL A 227 -9.42 -5.66 -12.81
C VAL A 227 -8.19 -4.79 -12.98
N ARG A 228 -7.53 -4.41 -11.87
CA ARG A 228 -6.44 -3.45 -11.92
C ARG A 228 -5.58 -3.43 -10.66
N ILE A 229 -4.28 -3.20 -10.83
CA ILE A 229 -3.33 -2.91 -9.75
C ILE A 229 -2.89 -1.45 -9.85
N VAL A 230 -2.96 -0.71 -8.75
CA VAL A 230 -2.37 0.63 -8.61
C VAL A 230 -1.21 0.54 -7.64
N CYS A 231 -0.01 0.83 -8.11
CA CYS A 231 1.20 0.74 -7.31
C CYS A 231 1.42 1.98 -6.46
N GLY A 232 1.80 1.75 -5.21
CA GLY A 232 2.06 2.78 -4.22
C GLY A 232 3.22 3.71 -4.57
N PRO A 233 3.41 4.77 -3.79
CA PRO A 233 4.55 5.66 -3.87
C PRO A 233 5.89 4.90 -3.80
N SER A 234 6.97 5.55 -4.22
CA SER A 234 8.28 4.89 -4.33
C SER A 234 8.71 4.35 -2.97
N GLU A 235 9.33 3.16 -2.95
CA GLU A 235 9.74 2.44 -1.73
C GLU A 235 8.60 1.94 -0.81
N SER A 236 7.33 2.27 -1.07
CA SER A 236 6.22 1.87 -0.19
C SER A 236 5.96 0.36 -0.15
N GLN A 237 6.29 -0.34 -1.22
CA GLN A 237 5.91 -1.75 -1.43
C GLN A 237 4.39 -2.01 -1.29
N LEU A 238 3.54 -0.97 -1.38
CA LEU A 238 2.08 -1.10 -1.34
C LEU A 238 1.47 -1.22 -2.72
N VAL A 239 0.33 -1.90 -2.79
CA VAL A 239 -0.57 -1.87 -3.95
C VAL A 239 -2.01 -1.74 -3.50
N MET A 240 -2.80 -1.06 -4.32
CA MET A 240 -4.25 -1.01 -4.26
C MET A 240 -4.81 -1.83 -5.43
N LEU A 241 -5.72 -2.75 -5.14
CA LEU A 241 -6.36 -3.64 -6.11
C LEU A 241 -7.78 -3.16 -6.34
N LYS A 242 -8.12 -2.83 -7.58
CA LYS A 242 -9.50 -2.50 -7.96
C LYS A 242 -10.25 -3.78 -8.28
N LEU A 243 -11.40 -3.96 -7.65
CA LEU A 243 -12.28 -5.10 -7.88
C LEU A 243 -13.20 -4.84 -9.07
N ALA A 244 -13.62 -5.89 -9.79
CA ALA A 244 -14.53 -5.77 -10.93
C ALA A 244 -15.90 -5.19 -10.57
N ARG A 245 -16.34 -5.45 -9.33
CA ARG A 245 -17.60 -4.98 -8.75
C ARG A 245 -17.41 -4.73 -7.25
N PRO A 246 -18.21 -3.85 -6.63
CA PRO A 246 -18.21 -3.68 -5.19
C PRO A 246 -18.54 -4.99 -4.46
N ALA A 247 -17.84 -5.26 -3.36
CA ALA A 247 -18.16 -6.30 -2.41
C ALA A 247 -19.42 -5.93 -1.62
N ALA A 248 -20.30 -6.90 -1.40
CA ALA A 248 -21.45 -6.73 -0.53
C ALA A 248 -21.00 -6.82 0.92
N LEU A 249 -21.23 -5.77 1.71
CA LEU A 249 -20.87 -5.77 3.13
C LEU A 249 -21.85 -6.67 3.91
N THR A 250 -21.30 -7.53 4.76
CA THR A 250 -22.02 -8.47 5.62
C THR A 250 -21.35 -8.55 6.99
N LYS A 251 -21.83 -9.43 7.88
CA LYS A 251 -21.14 -9.68 9.16
C LYS A 251 -19.76 -10.33 9.00
N ARG A 252 -19.49 -10.92 7.83
CA ARG A 252 -18.23 -11.60 7.48
C ARG A 252 -17.40 -10.84 6.45
N VAL A 253 -17.96 -9.77 5.87
CA VAL A 253 -17.30 -8.89 4.90
C VAL A 253 -17.48 -7.45 5.35
N ALA A 254 -16.44 -6.85 5.91
CA ALA A 254 -16.47 -5.50 6.45
C ALA A 254 -15.26 -4.69 5.98
N LEU A 255 -15.40 -3.37 6.00
CA LEU A 255 -14.29 -2.46 5.71
C LEU A 255 -13.42 -2.31 6.96
N ILE A 256 -12.10 -2.24 6.80
CA ILE A 256 -11.20 -1.77 7.87
C ILE A 256 -10.99 -0.27 7.76
N CYS A 257 -10.87 0.44 8.88
CA CYS A 257 -10.58 1.86 8.86
C CYS A 257 -9.10 2.13 8.54
N LEU A 258 -8.83 3.30 7.98
CA LEU A 258 -7.47 3.81 7.78
C LEU A 258 -7.09 4.74 8.95
N PRO A 259 -5.82 4.74 9.38
CA PRO A 259 -5.35 5.62 10.44
C PRO A 259 -5.28 7.07 9.96
N PRO A 260 -5.22 8.05 10.87
CA PRO A 260 -4.85 9.42 10.51
C PRO A 260 -3.47 9.47 9.84
N GLU A 261 -3.26 10.43 8.95
CA GLU A 261 -1.96 10.62 8.28
C GLU A 261 -0.85 10.81 9.33
N ARG A 262 0.26 10.08 9.15
CA ARG A 262 1.44 10.09 10.03
C ARG A 262 1.18 9.70 11.48
N TYR A 263 0.02 9.12 11.79
CA TYR A 263 -0.26 8.57 13.11
C TYR A 263 0.81 7.54 13.51
N VAL A 264 1.33 7.67 14.73
CA VAL A 264 2.29 6.74 15.34
C VAL A 264 1.53 5.92 16.37
N VAL A 265 1.46 4.62 16.14
CA VAL A 265 0.83 3.70 17.09
C VAL A 265 1.63 3.70 18.40
N PRO A 266 0.98 3.90 19.57
CA PRO A 266 1.68 3.88 20.86
C PRO A 266 2.34 2.52 21.13
N GLU A 267 3.50 2.54 21.78
CA GLU A 267 4.19 1.34 22.24
C GLU A 267 3.27 0.49 23.14
N GLY A 268 3.37 -0.83 23.02
CA GLY A 268 2.57 -1.78 23.80
C GLY A 268 1.13 -1.95 23.31
N THR A 269 0.68 -1.15 22.34
CA THR A 269 -0.61 -1.36 21.67
C THR A 269 -0.64 -2.75 21.07
N VAL A 270 -1.64 -3.55 21.44
CA VAL A 270 -1.79 -4.92 20.96
C VAL A 270 -2.60 -4.90 19.66
N CYS A 271 -1.98 -5.36 18.59
CA CYS A 271 -2.58 -5.44 17.26
C CYS A 271 -2.75 -6.90 16.82
N GLU A 272 -3.63 -7.15 15.88
CA GLU A 272 -3.94 -8.46 15.31
C GLU A 272 -3.42 -8.55 13.87
N ILE A 273 -2.68 -9.62 13.58
CA ILE A 273 -2.46 -10.07 12.20
C ILE A 273 -3.43 -11.20 11.89
N ALA A 274 -3.86 -11.30 10.63
CA ALA A 274 -4.76 -12.34 10.19
C ALA A 274 -4.40 -12.88 8.79
N GLY A 275 -4.44 -14.19 8.62
CA GLY A 275 -4.17 -14.83 7.31
C GLY A 275 -4.24 -16.36 7.31
N TRP A 276 -4.03 -16.94 6.12
CA TRP A 276 -4.05 -18.39 5.82
C TRP A 276 -2.67 -18.93 5.42
N GLY A 277 -1.62 -18.21 5.81
CA GLY A 277 -0.25 -18.55 5.50
C GLY A 277 0.22 -19.85 6.15
N GLU A 278 1.44 -20.24 5.79
CA GLU A 278 2.09 -21.44 6.29
C GLU A 278 2.22 -21.42 7.82
N THR A 279 1.63 -22.42 8.49
CA THR A 279 1.58 -22.49 9.95
C THR A 279 2.75 -23.23 10.55
N ARG A 280 3.58 -23.92 9.74
CA ARG A 280 4.69 -24.78 10.18
C ARG A 280 4.27 -25.82 11.22
N GLY A 281 3.01 -26.27 11.14
CA GLY A 281 2.41 -27.23 12.07
C GLY A 281 2.05 -26.65 13.45
N THR A 282 2.11 -25.33 13.64
CA THR A 282 1.78 -24.68 14.92
C THR A 282 0.31 -24.28 15.05
N ALA A 283 -0.42 -24.24 13.93
CA ALA A 283 -1.84 -23.91 13.86
C ALA A 283 -2.52 -24.66 12.69
N ASP A 284 -3.86 -24.62 12.65
CA ASP A 284 -4.65 -25.22 11.58
C ASP A 284 -4.55 -24.37 10.30
N GLY A 285 -3.82 -24.88 9.30
CA GLY A 285 -3.62 -24.20 8.02
C GLY A 285 -4.85 -24.21 7.09
N SER A 286 -5.93 -24.90 7.47
CA SER A 286 -7.18 -24.93 6.68
C SER A 286 -8.12 -23.77 6.99
N VAL A 287 -7.87 -23.01 8.06
CA VAL A 287 -8.70 -21.91 8.53
C VAL A 287 -7.92 -20.61 8.71
N LEU A 288 -8.65 -19.50 8.79
CA LEU A 288 -8.10 -18.16 9.02
C LEU A 288 -7.57 -18.08 10.45
N ASN A 289 -6.27 -17.82 10.58
CA ASN A 289 -5.61 -17.68 11.87
C ASN A 289 -5.43 -16.20 12.22
N VAL A 290 -5.59 -15.89 13.50
CA VAL A 290 -5.29 -14.57 14.08
C VAL A 290 -4.22 -14.70 15.15
N ALA A 291 -3.25 -13.78 15.11
CA ALA A 291 -2.22 -13.66 16.13
C ALA A 291 -2.11 -12.21 16.66
N ARG A 292 -1.88 -12.09 17.96
CA ARG A 292 -1.79 -10.79 18.67
C ARG A 292 -0.35 -10.41 18.93
N LEU A 293 0.03 -9.21 18.51
CA LEU A 293 1.40 -8.71 18.55
C LEU A 293 1.42 -7.30 19.17
N PRO A 294 2.19 -7.06 20.24
CA PRO A 294 2.35 -5.72 20.77
C PRO A 294 3.31 -4.91 19.89
N VAL A 295 2.96 -3.66 19.60
CA VAL A 295 3.80 -2.70 18.88
C VAL A 295 5.02 -2.34 19.73
N LEU A 296 6.20 -2.31 19.12
CA LEU A 296 7.43 -1.84 19.76
C LEU A 296 7.62 -0.35 19.52
N ALA A 297 8.28 0.32 20.46
CA ALA A 297 8.77 1.67 20.21
C ALA A 297 9.78 1.68 19.05
N HIS A 298 9.74 2.75 18.26
CA HIS A 298 10.63 2.93 17.12
C HIS A 298 12.12 2.81 17.51
N SER A 299 12.50 3.36 18.66
CA SER A 299 13.88 3.31 19.18
C SER A 299 14.34 1.88 19.50
N GLU A 300 13.50 1.10 20.18
CA GLU A 300 13.80 -0.29 20.53
C GLU A 300 13.92 -1.17 19.30
N CYS A 301 13.00 -0.99 18.36
CA CYS A 301 12.99 -1.72 17.12
C CYS A 301 14.19 -1.37 16.24
N ASN A 302 14.52 -0.09 16.13
CA ASN A 302 15.69 0.34 15.38
C ASN A 302 16.99 -0.18 16.02
N LYS A 303 17.05 -0.26 17.36
CA LYS A 303 18.16 -0.91 18.08
C LYS A 303 18.25 -2.40 17.74
N ALA A 304 17.14 -3.13 17.75
CA ALA A 304 17.09 -4.54 17.39
C ALA A 304 17.50 -4.79 15.92
N LEU A 305 17.17 -3.86 15.03
CA LEU A 305 17.51 -3.89 13.60
C LEU A 305 18.84 -3.20 13.25
N ARG A 306 19.64 -2.82 14.26
CA ARG A 306 20.97 -2.20 14.12
C ARG A 306 20.95 -0.94 13.24
N GLY A 307 19.98 -0.06 13.45
CA GLY A 307 19.89 1.23 12.77
C GLY A 307 19.27 1.17 11.36
N ARG A 308 18.65 0.05 10.97
CA ARG A 308 18.14 -0.18 9.61
C ARG A 308 16.62 0.02 9.46
N LEU A 309 15.91 0.38 10.54
CA LEU A 309 14.47 0.59 10.48
C LEU A 309 14.16 1.86 9.66
N LYS A 310 13.33 1.73 8.63
CA LYS A 310 12.86 2.87 7.84
C LYS A 310 11.69 3.56 8.55
N GLU A 311 11.49 4.85 8.30
CA GLU A 311 10.30 5.58 8.80
C GLU A 311 8.98 4.98 8.27
N SER A 312 9.02 4.42 7.06
CA SER A 312 7.94 3.72 6.39
C SER A 312 7.61 2.34 6.95
N GLU A 313 8.33 1.92 7.99
CA GLU A 313 8.17 0.61 8.61
C GLU A 313 7.68 0.78 10.05
N LEU A 314 6.78 -0.10 10.43
CA LEU A 314 6.34 -0.32 11.80
C LEU A 314 6.74 -1.73 12.19
N CYS A 315 6.92 -1.97 13.49
CA CYS A 315 7.28 -3.28 13.98
C CYS A 315 6.62 -3.65 15.30
N THR A 316 6.57 -4.96 15.52
CA THR A 316 5.98 -5.56 16.71
C THR A 316 6.97 -6.50 17.38
N ALA A 317 6.73 -6.78 18.66
CA ALA A 317 7.55 -7.73 19.39
C ALA A 317 7.39 -9.14 18.79
N PRO A 318 8.46 -9.95 18.80
CA PRO A 318 8.34 -11.37 18.48
C PRO A 318 7.48 -12.07 19.52
N LEU A 319 6.65 -13.02 19.09
CA LEU A 319 6.00 -13.93 20.02
C LEU A 319 6.98 -15.03 20.42
N ARG A 320 7.05 -15.31 21.72
CA ARG A 320 7.95 -16.33 22.33
C ARG A 320 7.70 -17.77 21.86
N ALA A 321 6.76 -17.99 20.93
CA ALA A 321 6.35 -19.30 20.42
C ALA A 321 6.52 -19.46 18.89
N GLY A 322 7.28 -18.58 18.22
CA GLY A 322 7.46 -18.67 16.76
C GLY A 322 6.17 -18.38 15.98
N VAL A 323 5.29 -17.55 16.57
CA VAL A 323 4.05 -17.10 15.96
C VAL A 323 4.30 -15.77 15.25
N GLY A 324 3.88 -15.65 14.00
CA GLY A 324 4.06 -14.47 13.16
C GLY A 324 3.63 -14.77 11.73
N ALA A 325 3.65 -13.75 10.88
CA ALA A 325 3.28 -13.91 9.47
C ALA A 325 4.30 -14.78 8.71
N CYS A 326 3.79 -15.57 7.76
CA CYS A 326 4.60 -16.40 6.87
C CYS A 326 4.09 -16.34 5.42
N GLU A 327 4.62 -17.22 4.57
CA GLU A 327 4.21 -17.35 3.17
C GLU A 327 2.70 -17.56 3.06
N GLY A 328 2.03 -16.72 2.26
CA GLY A 328 0.56 -16.66 2.15
C GLY A 328 -0.08 -15.52 2.95
N ASP A 329 0.52 -15.06 4.05
CA ASP A 329 -0.03 -13.95 4.84
C ASP A 329 0.33 -12.57 4.27
N TYR A 330 1.29 -12.52 3.34
CA TYR A 330 1.82 -11.28 2.78
C TYR A 330 0.73 -10.40 2.15
N GLY A 331 0.74 -9.12 2.46
CA GLY A 331 -0.31 -8.18 2.08
C GLY A 331 -1.52 -8.17 3.03
N GLY A 332 -1.62 -9.11 3.97
CA GLY A 332 -2.65 -9.12 5.00
C GLY A 332 -2.52 -8.00 6.03
N PRO A 333 -3.54 -7.81 6.88
CA PRO A 333 -3.60 -6.71 7.83
C PRO A 333 -2.70 -6.92 9.05
N LEU A 334 -2.15 -5.81 9.56
CA LEU A 334 -1.92 -5.60 10.98
C LEU A 334 -2.96 -4.57 11.46
N ALA A 335 -3.98 -5.05 12.15
CA ALA A 335 -5.12 -4.27 12.60
C ALA A 335 -5.02 -3.98 14.10
N CYS A 336 -5.15 -2.72 14.51
CA CYS A 336 -5.12 -2.32 15.92
C CYS A 336 -6.50 -1.80 16.33
N LEU A 337 -6.94 -2.13 17.54
CA LEU A 337 -8.19 -1.61 18.09
C LEU A 337 -7.94 -0.23 18.71
N THR A 338 -8.58 0.81 18.17
CA THR A 338 -8.49 2.18 18.67
C THR A 338 -9.91 2.72 18.91
N ALA A 339 -10.23 3.03 20.17
CA ALA A 339 -11.54 3.57 20.56
C ALA A 339 -12.74 2.81 19.95
N ASP A 340 -12.75 1.48 20.11
CA ASP A 340 -13.78 0.56 19.60
C ASP A 340 -13.87 0.43 18.06
N CYS A 341 -12.81 0.83 17.37
CA CYS A 341 -12.70 0.74 15.92
C CYS A 341 -11.42 0.03 15.50
N TRP A 342 -11.52 -0.95 14.60
CA TRP A 342 -10.36 -1.63 14.03
C TRP A 342 -9.74 -0.81 12.90
N VAL A 343 -8.47 -0.46 13.06
CA VAL A 343 -7.71 0.41 12.16
C VAL A 343 -6.54 -0.37 11.56
N LEU A 344 -6.34 -0.23 10.25
CA LEU A 344 -5.24 -0.86 9.51
C LEU A 344 -3.95 -0.06 9.69
N GLU A 345 -3.15 -0.41 10.69
CA GLU A 345 -1.91 0.29 10.99
C GLU A 345 -0.72 -0.22 10.17
N GLY A 346 -0.78 -1.49 9.74
CA GLY A 346 0.29 -2.11 8.97
C GLY A 346 -0.18 -3.07 7.89
N VAL A 347 0.67 -3.27 6.89
CA VAL A 347 0.53 -4.33 5.88
C VAL A 347 1.70 -5.30 6.01
N ILE A 348 1.39 -6.59 6.06
CA ILE A 348 2.39 -7.66 6.20
C ILE A 348 3.32 -7.69 4.98
N THR A 349 4.63 -7.68 5.20
CA THR A 349 5.63 -7.82 4.14
C THR A 349 6.32 -9.19 4.17
N PRO A 350 6.78 -9.68 3.01
CA PRO A 350 7.64 -10.84 2.95
C PRO A 350 8.91 -10.72 3.78
N SER A 351 9.16 -11.75 4.59
CA SER A 351 10.39 -11.91 5.36
C SER A 351 11.12 -13.17 4.89
N ARG A 352 12.46 -13.15 4.91
CA ARG A 352 13.26 -14.32 4.52
C ARG A 352 13.06 -15.52 5.45
N VAL A 353 12.68 -15.26 6.70
CA VAL A 353 12.46 -16.27 7.74
C VAL A 353 11.21 -15.88 8.51
N CYS A 354 10.15 -16.66 8.35
CA CYS A 354 8.90 -16.43 9.08
C CYS A 354 9.10 -16.54 10.59
N ALA A 355 8.39 -15.67 11.30
CA ALA A 355 8.17 -15.72 12.74
C ALA A 355 9.45 -15.96 13.57
N ARG A 356 10.49 -15.15 13.31
CA ARG A 356 11.72 -15.18 14.12
C ARG A 356 11.39 -14.88 15.58
N THR A 357 11.80 -15.78 16.47
CA THR A 357 11.58 -15.62 17.92
C THR A 357 12.48 -14.57 18.54
N ASP A 358 13.55 -14.16 17.84
CA ASP A 358 14.60 -13.26 18.30
C ASP A 358 14.60 -11.88 17.62
N GLN A 359 13.72 -11.64 16.65
CA GLN A 359 13.68 -10.38 15.89
C GLN A 359 12.28 -9.80 15.80
N PRO A 360 12.14 -8.45 15.80
CA PRO A 360 10.87 -7.80 15.52
C PRO A 360 10.29 -8.22 14.18
N ALA A 361 8.96 -8.34 14.11
CA ALA A 361 8.26 -8.46 12.84
C ALA A 361 8.11 -7.06 12.22
N LEU A 362 8.29 -6.95 10.90
CA LEU A 362 8.21 -5.69 10.16
C LEU A 362 6.95 -5.63 9.31
N PHE A 363 6.39 -4.44 9.21
CA PHE A 363 5.18 -4.14 8.45
C PHE A 363 5.37 -2.81 7.71
N ILE A 364 4.72 -2.64 6.57
CA ILE A 364 4.60 -1.32 5.95
C ILE A 364 3.69 -0.48 6.84
N ARG A 365 4.15 0.70 7.26
CA ARG A 365 3.38 1.64 8.08
C ARG A 365 2.35 2.38 7.21
N VAL A 366 1.07 2.06 7.39
CA VAL A 366 -0.01 2.56 6.51
C VAL A 366 -0.23 4.05 6.66
N SER A 367 -0.05 4.61 7.85
CA SER A 367 -0.29 6.04 8.12
C SER A 367 0.54 7.01 7.28
N LEU A 368 1.67 6.57 6.71
CA LEU A 368 2.45 7.40 5.78
C LEU A 368 1.85 7.48 4.36
N TYR A 369 0.89 6.63 4.02
CA TYR A 369 0.36 6.48 2.66
C TYR A 369 -1.14 6.77 2.56
N VAL A 370 -1.75 7.29 3.64
CA VAL A 370 -3.19 7.50 3.75
C VAL A 370 -3.72 8.47 2.70
N ASP A 371 -2.99 9.56 2.46
CA ASP A 371 -3.27 10.54 1.41
C ASP A 371 -3.30 9.88 0.01
N TRP A 372 -2.30 9.06 -0.32
CA TRP A 372 -2.24 8.28 -1.54
C TRP A 372 -3.41 7.28 -1.64
N ILE A 373 -3.73 6.57 -0.56
CA ILE A 373 -4.84 5.60 -0.54
C ILE A 373 -6.17 6.31 -0.84
N TYR A 374 -6.47 7.42 -0.15
CA TYR A 374 -7.67 8.22 -0.43
C TYR A 374 -7.72 8.75 -1.85
N LYS A 375 -6.58 9.22 -2.35
CA LYS A 375 -6.43 9.70 -3.71
C LYS A 375 -6.74 8.62 -4.75
N VAL A 376 -6.23 7.40 -4.56
CA VAL A 376 -6.55 6.25 -5.41
C VAL A 376 -8.04 5.91 -5.35
N MET A 377 -8.64 5.86 -4.15
CA MET A 377 -10.07 5.56 -4.02
C MET A 377 -10.98 6.61 -4.65
N LYS A 378 -10.52 7.87 -4.75
CA LYS A 378 -11.26 8.99 -5.34
C LYS A 378 -11.11 9.08 -6.86
N MET A 379 -9.92 8.77 -7.38
CA MET A 379 -9.60 8.94 -8.81
C MET A 379 -9.65 7.65 -9.63
N GLY A 380 -9.72 6.50 -8.97
CA GLY A 380 -9.46 5.19 -9.56
C GLY A 380 -10.66 4.45 -10.11
#